data_AF-A0A4Y2NRX9-F1
#
_entry.id   AF-A0A4Y2NRX9-F1
#
_cell.length_a   1.000
_cell.length_b   1.000
_cell.length_c   1.000
_cell.angle_alpha   90.00
_cell.angle_beta   90.00
_cell.angle_gamma   90.00
#
_symmetry.space_group_name_H-M   'P 1'
#
loop_
_entity.id
_entity.type
_entity.pdbx_description
1 polymer ?
#
loop_
_entity_poly.entity_id
_entity_poly.type
_entity_poly.pdbx_seq_one_letter_code
_entity_poly.pdbx_strand_id
1 'polypeptide(L)'
;MLWNFVPKLHFAELQTMQLGAFMSALQFNDGTNGVLLVLNYLNLRIGSHMLGGLTLIEKERIHDSKKHSLKTAKTQLKKFSAQRKKKCLQNESKEGFTYHPGAF
;
A
#
# COMPACT_ATOMS: atom_id res chain seq x y z
N MET A 1 1.33 -1.17 1.96
CA MET A 1 2.41 -2.11 2.30
C MET A 1 2.24 -3.42 1.55
N LEU A 2 1.14 -4.17 1.70
CA LEU A 2 0.94 -5.40 0.92
C LEU A 2 1.12 -5.24 -0.60
N TRP A 3 0.45 -4.24 -1.16
CA TRP A 3 0.50 -3.94 -2.58
C TRP A 3 1.84 -3.38 -3.08
N ASN A 4 2.83 -3.19 -2.18
CA ASN A 4 4.20 -2.87 -2.58
C ASN A 4 4.96 -4.13 -2.98
N PHE A 5 4.51 -5.30 -2.53
CA PHE A 5 5.13 -6.60 -2.80
C PHE A 5 4.32 -7.47 -3.77
N VAL A 6 3.00 -7.29 -3.78
CA VAL A 6 2.08 -8.09 -4.62
C VAL A 6 1.45 -7.20 -5.69
N PRO A 7 1.37 -7.63 -6.96
CA PRO A 7 0.70 -6.88 -8.01
C PRO A 7 -0.78 -6.67 -7.67
N LYS A 8 -1.24 -5.43 -7.81
CA LYS A 8 -2.64 -5.06 -7.52
C LYS A 8 -3.61 -5.32 -8.67
N LEU A 9 -3.10 -5.29 -9.90
CA LEU A 9 -3.91 -5.29 -11.12
C LEU A 9 -4.00 -6.67 -11.78
N HIS A 10 -3.09 -7.58 -11.44
CA HIS A 10 -3.01 -8.91 -12.03
C HIS A 10 -3.30 -9.95 -10.96
N PHE A 11 -3.78 -11.10 -11.40
CA PHE A 11 -3.91 -12.25 -10.53
C PHE A 11 -2.54 -12.63 -9.95
N ALA A 12 -2.51 -12.89 -8.64
CA ALA A 12 -1.36 -13.43 -7.93
C ALA A 12 -1.80 -14.73 -7.27
N GLU A 13 -0.98 -15.77 -7.43
CA GLU A 13 -1.23 -17.06 -6.78
C GLU A 13 -1.19 -16.94 -5.25
N LEU A 14 -1.81 -17.89 -4.56
CA LEU A 14 -1.89 -17.90 -3.09
C LEU A 14 -0.50 -17.80 -2.44
N GLN A 15 0.49 -18.49 -2.99
CA GLN A 15 1.86 -18.49 -2.47
C GLN A 15 2.50 -17.09 -2.54
N THR A 16 2.34 -16.40 -3.68
CA THR A 16 2.80 -15.01 -3.85
C THR A 16 2.11 -14.08 -2.88
N MET A 17 0.80 -14.28 -2.67
CA MET A 17 0.05 -13.50 -1.69
C MET A 17 0.54 -13.74 -0.26
N GLN A 18 0.76 -14.99 0.13
CA GLN A 18 1.30 -15.34 1.45
C GLN A 18 2.67 -14.71 1.68
N LEU A 19 3.57 -14.82 0.70
CA LEU A 19 4.89 -14.19 0.78
C LEU A 19 4.78 -12.67 0.95
N GLY A 20 3.96 -12.01 0.14
CA GLY A 20 3.75 -10.57 0.24
C GLY A 20 3.15 -10.15 1.58
N ALA A 21 2.26 -10.95 2.15
CA ALA A 21 1.69 -10.71 3.47
C ALA A 21 2.75 -10.83 4.57
N PHE A 22 3.57 -11.89 4.55
CA PHE A 22 4.66 -12.06 5.51
C PHE A 22 5.70 -10.95 5.41
N MET A 23 6.12 -10.59 4.20
CA MET A 23 7.04 -9.47 3.98
C MET A 23 6.46 -8.13 4.47
N SER A 24 5.16 -7.92 4.29
CA SER A 24 4.49 -6.71 4.77
C SER A 24 4.45 -6.64 6.28
N ALA A 25 4.15 -7.76 6.95
CA ALA A 25 4.14 -7.84 8.41
C ALA A 25 5.55 -7.61 8.96
N LEU A 26 6.56 -8.27 8.37
CA LEU A 26 7.97 -8.11 8.70
C LEU A 26 8.41 -6.64 8.60
N GLN A 27 8.14 -5.99 7.46
CA GLN A 27 8.52 -4.60 7.26
C GLN A 27 7.73 -3.64 8.17
N PHE A 28 6.48 -3.97 8.54
CA PHE A 28 5.70 -3.14 9.44
C PHE A 28 6.23 -3.19 10.87
N ASN A 29 6.59 -4.39 11.35
CA ASN A 29 7.04 -4.62 12.71
C ASN A 29 8.51 -4.26 12.92
N ASP A 30 9.39 -4.78 12.05
CA ASP A 30 10.85 -4.75 12.24
C ASP A 30 11.57 -3.90 11.19
N GLY A 31 10.84 -3.36 10.21
CA GLY A 31 11.40 -2.50 9.16
C GLY A 31 12.55 -3.16 8.41
N THR A 32 13.63 -2.40 8.21
CA THR A 32 14.85 -2.88 7.55
C THR A 32 15.49 -4.05 8.31
N ASN A 33 15.47 -4.05 9.64
CA ASN A 33 16.14 -5.09 10.43
C ASN A 33 15.53 -6.47 10.19
N GLY A 34 14.19 -6.55 10.10
CA GLY A 34 13.51 -7.80 9.77
C GLY A 34 13.95 -8.35 8.41
N VAL A 35 14.06 -7.47 7.41
CA VAL A 35 14.54 -7.86 6.07
C VAL A 35 15.99 -8.36 6.12
N LEU A 36 16.88 -7.69 6.86
CA LEU A 36 18.27 -8.13 7.01
C LEU A 36 18.38 -9.52 7.65
N LEU A 37 17.54 -9.82 8.65
CA LEU A 37 17.51 -11.15 9.27
C LEU A 37 17.13 -12.24 8.27
N VAL A 38 16.10 -12.00 7.44
CA VAL A 38 15.68 -12.93 6.39
C VAL A 38 16.79 -13.14 5.36
N LEU A 39 17.45 -12.07 4.92
CA LEU A 39 18.54 -12.15 3.95
C LEU A 39 19.73 -12.95 4.50
N ASN A 40 20.09 -12.73 5.77
CA ASN A 40 21.13 -13.51 6.45
C ASN A 40 20.74 -14.98 6.55
N TYR A 41 19.48 -15.28 6.88
CA TYR A 41 18.97 -16.65 6.94
C TYR A 41 19.05 -17.37 5.58
N LEU A 42 18.85 -16.62 4.49
CA LEU A 42 19.03 -17.10 3.12
C LEU A 42 20.50 -17.15 2.66
N ASN A 43 21.46 -16.90 3.56
CA ASN A 43 22.89 -16.85 3.29
C ASN A 43 23.29 -15.80 2.23
N LEU A 44 22.54 -14.71 2.13
CA LEU A 44 22.85 -13.60 1.23
C LEU A 44 23.81 -12.62 1.91
N ARG A 45 24.88 -12.25 1.22
CA ARG A 45 25.87 -11.30 1.73
C ARG A 45 25.32 -9.89 1.70
N ILE A 46 25.12 -9.31 2.87
CA ILE A 46 24.66 -7.92 3.02
C ILE A 46 25.87 -6.98 2.94
N GLY A 47 25.97 -6.24 1.84
CA GLY A 47 26.97 -5.17 1.67
C GLY A 47 26.50 -3.82 2.22
N SER A 48 27.45 -2.89 2.38
CA SER A 48 27.19 -1.52 2.86
C SER A 48 26.19 -0.76 1.98
N HIS A 49 26.26 -0.94 0.66
CA HIS A 49 25.32 -0.31 -0.29
C HIS A 49 23.88 -0.81 -0.10
N MET A 50 23.72 -2.12 0.12
CA MET A 50 22.40 -2.72 0.36
C MET A 50 21.78 -2.18 1.65
N LEU A 51 22.58 -2.15 2.73
CA LEU A 51 22.15 -1.60 4.01
C LEU A 51 21.75 -0.12 3.88
N GLY A 52 22.56 0.68 3.16
CA GLY A 52 22.28 2.09 2.90
C GLY A 52 20.97 2.27 2.12
N GLY A 53 20.77 1.50 1.05
CA GLY A 53 19.55 1.53 0.23
C GLY A 53 18.30 1.16 1.01
N LEU A 54 18.33 0.04 1.76
CA LEU A 54 17.20 -0.38 2.59
C LEU A 54 16.86 0.65 3.67
N THR A 55 17.88 1.26 4.29
CA THR A 55 17.68 2.32 5.29
C THR A 55 17.06 3.57 4.68
N LEU A 56 17.43 3.93 3.45
CA LEU A 56 16.87 5.09 2.75
C LEU A 56 15.39 4.87 2.41
N ILE A 57 15.05 3.71 1.83
CA ILE A 57 13.66 3.32 1.54
C ILE A 57 12.81 3.36 2.81
N GLU A 58 13.35 2.87 3.93
CA GLU A 58 12.65 2.87 5.20
C GLU A 58 12.42 4.29 5.75
N LYS A 59 13.40 5.19 5.61
CA LYS A 59 13.24 6.59 5.98
C LYS A 59 12.14 7.29 5.19
N GLU A 60 12.08 7.06 3.87
CA GLU A 60 11.02 7.60 3.00
C GLU A 60 9.65 7.05 3.42
N ARG A 61 9.54 5.74 3.65
CA ARG A 61 8.32 5.10 4.12
C ARG A 61 7.82 5.69 5.43
N ILE A 62 8.71 5.88 6.41
CA ILE A 62 8.36 6.49 7.70
C ILE A 62 7.93 7.94 7.52
N HIS A 63 8.62 8.70 6.67
CA HIS A 63 8.27 10.08 6.35
C HIS A 63 6.84 10.18 5.77
N ASP A 64 6.54 9.36 4.77
CA ASP A 64 5.20 9.33 4.15
C ASP A 64 4.13 8.88 5.13
N SER A 65 4.40 7.87 5.96
CA SER A 65 3.49 7.41 7.00
C SER A 65 3.16 8.53 7.98
N LYS A 66 4.18 9.27 8.46
CA LYS A 66 4.00 10.45 9.32
C LYS A 66 3.14 11.51 8.62
N LYS A 67 3.46 11.86 7.38
CA LYS A 67 2.69 12.81 6.56
C LYS A 67 1.22 12.41 6.42
N HIS A 68 0.93 11.14 6.13
CA HIS A 68 -0.43 10.63 5.99
C HIS A 68 -1.20 10.54 7.32
N SER A 69 -0.51 10.35 8.44
CA SER A 69 -1.12 10.32 9.76
C SER A 69 -1.60 11.69 10.25
N LEU A 70 -1.09 12.79 9.67
CA LEU A 70 -1.46 14.16 10.02
C LEU A 70 -2.98 14.39 9.92
N LYS A 71 -3.54 15.08 10.92
CA LYS A 71 -4.99 15.41 10.95
C LYS A 71 -5.42 16.19 9.71
N THR A 72 -4.56 17.08 9.21
CA THR A 72 -4.80 17.88 7.99
C THR A 72 -4.99 17.00 6.76
N ALA A 73 -4.12 16.00 6.56
CA ALA A 73 -4.21 15.04 5.46
C ALA A 73 -5.52 14.24 5.52
N LYS A 74 -5.92 13.78 6.72
CA LYS A 74 -7.19 13.06 6.94
C LYS A 74 -8.40 13.93 6.61
N THR A 75 -8.40 15.19 7.02
CA THR A 75 -9.49 16.14 6.72
C THR A 75 -9.59 16.40 5.22
N GLN A 76 -8.48 16.59 4.52
CA GLN A 76 -8.48 16.75 3.06
C GLN A 76 -9.05 15.51 2.34
N LEU A 77 -8.66 14.30 2.77
CA LEU A 77 -9.20 13.04 2.24
C LEU A 77 -10.72 12.93 2.39
N LYS A 78 -11.26 13.36 3.55
CA LYS A 78 -12.72 13.43 3.76
C LYS A 78 -13.39 14.40 2.79
N LYS A 79 -12.80 15.59 2.59
CA LYS A 79 -13.31 16.59 1.63
C LYS A 79 -13.36 16.04 0.20
N PHE A 80 -12.26 15.44 -0.28
CA PHE A 80 -12.23 14.84 -1.63
C PHE A 80 -13.21 13.67 -1.79
N SER A 81 -13.39 12.85 -0.75
CA SER A 81 -14.35 11.75 -0.77
C SER A 81 -15.80 12.26 -0.84
N ALA A 82 -16.13 13.33 -0.11
CA ALA A 82 -17.43 13.99 -0.23
C ALA A 82 -17.66 14.60 -1.62
N GLN A 83 -16.65 15.25 -2.21
CA GLN A 83 -16.72 15.78 -3.57
C GLN A 83 -16.97 14.69 -4.62
N ARG A 84 -16.26 13.55 -4.51
CA ARG A 84 -16.47 12.39 -5.40
C ARG A 84 -17.89 11.84 -5.31
N LYS A 85 -18.41 11.66 -4.09
CA LYS A 85 -19.81 11.23 -3.88
C LYS A 85 -20.80 12.21 -4.51
N LYS A 86 -20.61 13.51 -4.30
CA LYS A 86 -21.46 14.55 -4.90
C LYS A 86 -21.44 14.47 -6.44
N LYS A 87 -20.26 14.26 -7.03
CA LYS A 87 -20.12 14.09 -8.48
C LYS A 87 -20.82 12.82 -8.99
N CYS A 88 -20.66 11.68 -8.32
CA CYS A 88 -21.37 10.44 -8.66
C CYS A 88 -22.90 10.64 -8.62
N LEU A 89 -23.43 11.23 -7.55
CA LEU A 89 -24.86 11.53 -7.44
C LEU A 89 -25.37 12.46 -8.55
N GLN A 90 -24.57 13.47 -8.93
CA GLN A 90 -24.91 14.35 -10.04
C GLN A 90 -24.92 13.63 -11.39
N ASN A 91 -23.99 12.69 -11.60
CA ASN A 91 -23.97 11.87 -12.81
C ASN A 91 -25.18 10.93 -12.85
N GLU A 92 -25.49 10.23 -11.75
CA GLU A 92 -26.69 9.39 -11.62
C GLU A 92 -27.98 10.19 -11.89
N SER A 93 -28.09 11.41 -11.37
CA SER A 93 -29.25 12.27 -11.62
C SER A 93 -29.38 12.75 -13.06
N LYS A 94 -28.28 12.85 -13.82
CA LYS A 94 -28.27 13.30 -15.22
C LYS A 94 -28.51 12.16 -16.20
N GLU A 95 -27.92 10.99 -15.93
CA GLU A 95 -27.96 9.83 -16.82
C GLU A 95 -29.18 8.93 -16.53
N GLY A 96 -29.79 9.05 -15.35
CA GLY A 96 -30.79 8.10 -14.85
C GLY A 96 -30.12 6.83 -14.30
N PHE A 97 -30.91 5.86 -13.82
CA PHE A 97 -30.40 4.53 -13.43
C PHE A 97 -29.93 3.78 -14.69
N THR A 98 -28.70 4.02 -15.13
CA THR A 98 -28.16 3.42 -16.35
C THR A 98 -27.77 1.95 -16.17
N TYR A 99 -27.43 1.51 -14.94
CA TYR A 99 -27.11 0.11 -14.63
C TYR A 99 -27.42 -0.25 -13.17
N HIS A 100 -28.26 -1.28 -12.95
CA HIS A 100 -28.36 -1.96 -11.65
C HIS A 100 -27.32 -3.09 -11.57
N PRO A 101 -26.65 -3.29 -10.43
CA PRO A 101 -25.86 -4.50 -10.21
C PRO A 101 -26.76 -5.74 -10.36
N GLY A 102 -26.52 -6.57 -11.37
CA GLY A 102 -27.34 -7.74 -11.70
C GLY A 102 -28.45 -7.51 -12.74
N ALA A 103 -28.51 -6.34 -13.39
CA ALA A 103 -29.29 -6.18 -14.61
C ALA A 103 -28.48 -6.73 -15.80
N PHE A 104 -28.70 -8.02 -16.06
CA PHE A 104 -28.52 -8.88 -17.26
C PHE A 104 -28.16 -10.29 -16.80
#